data_AF-A0A8T0FSK9-F1
#
_entry.id   AF-A0A8T0FSK9-F1
#
_cell.length_a   1.000
_cell.length_b   1.000
_cell.length_c   1.000
_cell.angle_alpha   90.00
_cell.angle_beta   90.00
_cell.angle_gamma   90.00
#
_symmetry.space_group_name_H-M   'P 1'
#
loop_
_entity.id
_entity.type
_entity.pdbx_description
1 polymer ?
#
loop_
_entity_poly.entity_id
_entity_poly.type
_entity_poly.pdbx_seq_one_letter_code
_entity_poly.pdbx_strand_id
1 'polypeptide(L)'
;MTSSISENDAPETLNMFGHLYTSRVPNMLNVVNTQGEILVMQVLKVIGGDSPRSVVEFMSDILMAFNKKYFDNLCRWLGPFIQQEGFPSFRVTQRQKEEFARLILKERTNKRRLKETVTEFSLLCRGLIGTEYAAQSYQSLS
;
A
#
# COMPACT_ATOMS: atom_id res chain seq x y z
N MET A 1 6.60 -5.04 48.36
CA MET A 1 7.39 -5.26 47.13
C MET A 1 6.44 -5.79 46.07
N THR A 2 5.92 -4.88 45.24
CA THR A 2 4.95 -5.16 44.18
C THR A 2 5.69 -5.73 42.97
N SER A 3 5.44 -7.00 42.66
CA SER A 3 5.98 -7.67 41.48
C SER A 3 5.24 -7.23 40.23
N SER A 4 6.01 -6.81 39.24
CA SER A 4 5.63 -6.25 37.95
C SER A 4 4.81 -7.24 37.12
N ILE A 5 3.68 -6.78 36.59
CA ILE A 5 2.93 -7.46 35.53
C ILE A 5 3.68 -7.23 34.23
N SER A 6 4.21 -8.30 33.61
CA SER A 6 4.84 -8.21 32.29
C SER A 6 3.77 -8.08 31.22
N GLU A 7 3.72 -6.91 30.60
CA GLU A 7 2.78 -6.51 29.57
C GLU A 7 3.24 -7.03 28.19
N ASN A 8 3.21 -8.35 27.97
CA ASN A 8 3.64 -8.93 26.67
C ASN A 8 2.82 -10.12 26.14
N ASP A 9 1.64 -10.39 26.70
CA ASP A 9 0.75 -11.45 26.21
C ASP A 9 -0.23 -10.91 25.15
N ALA A 10 0.31 -10.55 23.98
CA ALA A 10 -0.51 -10.59 22.76
C ALA A 10 -0.58 -12.07 22.30
N PRO A 11 -1.78 -12.62 22.04
CA PRO A 11 -1.94 -14.06 21.95
C PRO A 11 -1.22 -14.61 20.70
N GLU A 12 -0.23 -15.49 20.92
CA GLU A 12 0.52 -16.25 19.91
C GLU A 12 -0.36 -16.91 18.85
N THR A 13 -1.65 -17.13 19.15
CA THR A 13 -2.64 -17.69 18.24
C THR A 13 -2.83 -16.83 16.98
N LEU A 14 -2.77 -15.49 17.08
CA LEU A 14 -2.92 -14.61 15.92
C LEU A 14 -1.74 -14.74 14.94
N ASN A 15 -0.53 -14.94 15.47
CA ASN A 15 0.68 -15.19 14.68
C ASN A 15 0.72 -16.61 14.11
N MET A 16 0.18 -17.59 14.83
CA MET A 16 0.05 -18.97 14.37
C MET A 16 -0.87 -19.09 13.15
N PHE A 17 -2.01 -18.38 13.12
CA PHE A 17 -2.89 -18.38 11.94
C PHE A 17 -2.25 -17.68 10.72
N GLY A 18 -1.43 -16.65 10.96
CA GLY A 18 -0.64 -16.00 9.91
C GLY A 18 0.38 -16.95 9.28
N HIS A 19 1.09 -17.72 10.12
CA HIS A 19 2.04 -18.74 9.69
C HIS A 19 1.39 -19.95 9.02
N LEU A 20 0.20 -20.39 9.45
CA LEU A 20 -0.53 -21.53 8.88
C LEU A 20 -1.04 -21.26 7.45
N TYR A 21 -1.32 -20.01 7.09
CA TYR A 21 -1.80 -19.67 5.75
C TYR A 21 -0.67 -19.59 4.72
N THR A 22 0.51 -19.10 5.12
CA THR A 22 1.71 -19.04 4.24
C THR A 22 2.40 -20.40 4.11
N SER A 23 2.31 -21.27 5.12
CA SER A 23 2.85 -22.63 5.07
C SER A 23 2.03 -23.61 4.20
N ARG A 24 0.84 -23.23 3.71
CA ARG A 24 0.03 -24.08 2.81
C ARG A 24 0.49 -24.11 1.36
N VAL A 25 1.42 -23.24 0.94
CA VAL A 25 1.94 -23.23 -0.43
C VAL A 25 3.46 -23.07 -0.38
N PRO A 26 4.22 -24.19 -0.41
CA PRO A 26 5.68 -24.20 -0.24
C PRO A 26 6.46 -23.26 -1.18
N ASN A 27 5.86 -22.84 -2.28
CA ASN A 27 6.47 -21.99 -3.30
C ASN A 27 5.98 -20.53 -3.30
N MET A 28 5.06 -20.14 -2.42
CA MET A 28 4.45 -18.80 -2.44
C MET A 28 5.48 -17.69 -2.18
N LEU A 29 6.39 -17.91 -1.24
CA LEU A 29 7.46 -16.94 -0.95
C LEU A 29 8.35 -16.71 -2.18
N ASN A 30 8.66 -17.78 -2.93
CA ASN A 30 9.46 -17.68 -4.15
C ASN A 30 8.71 -16.89 -5.24
N VAL A 31 7.41 -17.17 -5.42
CA VAL A 31 6.57 -16.40 -6.36
C VAL A 31 6.52 -14.93 -5.98
N VAL A 32 6.32 -14.61 -4.70
CA VAL A 32 6.30 -13.21 -4.25
C VAL A 32 7.64 -12.52 -4.45
N ASN A 33 8.76 -13.18 -4.14
CA ASN A 33 10.09 -12.60 -4.33
C ASN A 33 10.46 -12.39 -5.80
N THR A 34 9.95 -13.23 -6.70
CA THR A 34 10.25 -13.16 -8.14
C THR A 34 9.29 -12.30 -8.94
N GLN A 35 8.01 -12.25 -8.57
CA GLN A 35 6.95 -11.57 -9.33
C GLN A 35 6.32 -10.38 -8.58
N GLY A 36 6.61 -10.21 -7.29
CA GLY A 36 5.98 -9.17 -6.47
C GLY A 36 6.27 -7.75 -6.95
N GLU A 37 7.47 -7.50 -7.49
CA GLU A 37 7.84 -6.21 -8.08
C GLU A 37 6.94 -5.85 -9.28
N ILE A 38 6.66 -6.82 -10.15
CA ILE A 38 5.79 -6.65 -11.32
C ILE A 38 4.36 -6.36 -10.85
N LEU A 39 3.88 -7.04 -9.80
CA LEU A 39 2.57 -6.76 -9.23
C LEU A 39 2.51 -5.34 -8.63
N VAL A 40 3.53 -4.90 -7.89
CA VAL A 40 3.60 -3.52 -7.36
C VAL A 40 3.63 -2.50 -8.49
N MET A 41 4.40 -2.73 -9.56
CA MET A 41 4.38 -1.88 -10.75
C MET A 41 2.97 -1.76 -11.33
N GLN A 42 2.27 -2.88 -11.50
CA GLN A 42 0.92 -2.88 -12.07
C GLN A 42 -0.08 -2.16 -11.16
N VAL A 43 0.04 -2.33 -9.85
CA VAL A 43 -0.73 -1.58 -8.85
C VAL A 43 -0.51 -0.07 -9.02
N LEU A 44 0.75 0.36 -9.15
CA LEU A 44 1.06 1.79 -9.32
C LEU A 44 0.54 2.35 -10.65
N LYS A 45 0.52 1.56 -11.72
CA LYS A 45 -0.11 1.92 -13.01
C LYS A 45 -1.62 2.15 -12.88
N VAL A 46 -2.32 1.24 -12.20
CA VAL A 46 -3.77 1.36 -11.90
C VAL A 46 -4.05 2.66 -11.13
N ILE A 47 -3.23 2.94 -10.10
CA ILE A 47 -3.32 4.17 -9.32
C ILE A 47 -3.02 5.39 -10.20
N GLY A 48 -2.01 5.30 -11.06
CA GLY A 48 -1.56 6.36 -11.97
C GLY A 48 -2.56 6.77 -13.03
N GLY A 49 -3.42 5.86 -13.50
CA GLY A 49 -4.40 6.21 -14.53
C GLY A 49 -4.85 5.06 -15.42
N ASP A 50 -4.14 3.94 -15.45
CA ASP A 50 -4.31 2.86 -16.45
C ASP A 50 -5.62 2.05 -16.31
N SER A 51 -6.45 2.38 -15.31
CA SER A 51 -7.75 1.75 -15.07
C SER A 51 -8.82 2.77 -14.67
N PRO A 52 -10.11 2.40 -14.66
CA PRO A 52 -11.18 3.23 -14.09
C PRO A 52 -10.94 3.55 -12.60
N ARG A 53 -11.45 4.69 -12.13
CA ARG A 53 -11.28 5.10 -10.72
C ARG A 53 -11.91 4.14 -9.71
N SER A 54 -12.99 3.47 -10.07
CA SER A 54 -13.70 2.53 -9.21
C SER A 54 -12.82 1.36 -8.73
N VAL A 55 -11.73 1.03 -9.44
CA VAL A 55 -10.84 -0.06 -9.04
C VAL A 55 -9.66 0.38 -8.16
N VAL A 56 -9.41 1.69 -8.05
CA VAL A 56 -8.23 2.24 -7.36
C VAL A 56 -8.24 1.89 -5.87
N GLU A 57 -9.42 1.89 -5.25
CA GLU A 57 -9.53 1.60 -3.81
C GLU A 57 -9.04 0.20 -3.44
N PHE A 58 -9.24 -0.80 -4.29
CA PHE A 58 -8.80 -2.18 -4.03
C PHE A 58 -7.28 -2.32 -4.03
N MET A 59 -6.57 -1.39 -4.67
CA MET A 59 -5.11 -1.39 -4.69
C MET A 59 -4.52 -1.15 -3.30
N SER A 60 -5.26 -0.46 -2.42
CA SER A 60 -4.83 -0.23 -1.04
C SER A 60 -4.71 -1.53 -0.24
N ASP A 61 -5.58 -2.52 -0.48
CA ASP A 61 -5.50 -3.82 0.20
C ASP A 61 -4.27 -4.62 -0.25
N ILE A 62 -3.90 -4.54 -1.53
CA ILE A 62 -2.69 -5.20 -2.06
C ILE A 62 -1.44 -4.56 -1.44
N LEU A 63 -1.36 -3.23 -1.42
CA LEU A 63 -0.24 -2.51 -0.79
C LEU A 63 -0.15 -2.80 0.72
N MET A 64 -1.29 -2.88 1.41
CA MET A 64 -1.36 -3.25 2.82
C MET A 64 -0.82 -4.66 3.06
N ALA A 65 -1.17 -5.62 2.20
CA ALA A 65 -0.68 -6.99 2.30
C ALA A 65 0.85 -7.08 2.14
N PHE A 66 1.41 -6.34 1.17
CA PHE A 66 2.86 -6.23 1.00
C PHE A 66 3.54 -5.52 2.16
N ASN A 67 3.01 -4.40 2.65
CA ASN A 67 3.60 -3.68 3.77
C ASN A 67 3.63 -4.55 5.05
N LYS A 68 2.56 -5.32 5.30
CA LYS A 68 2.49 -6.23 6.46
C LYS A 68 3.43 -7.43 6.37
N LYS A 69 3.51 -8.10 5.21
CA LYS A 69 4.17 -9.42 5.09
C LYS A 69 5.55 -9.37 4.43
N TYR A 70 5.83 -8.34 3.63
CA TYR A 70 7.00 -8.24 2.76
C TYR A 70 7.54 -6.80 2.76
N PHE A 71 7.64 -6.19 3.94
CA PHE A 71 8.01 -4.77 4.09
C PHE A 71 9.32 -4.41 3.37
N ASP A 72 10.38 -5.20 3.61
CA ASP A 72 11.70 -4.93 3.02
C ASP A 72 11.66 -4.99 1.49
N ASN A 73 10.91 -5.95 0.94
CA ASN A 73 10.68 -6.06 -0.49
C ASN A 73 9.92 -4.84 -1.02
N LEU A 74 8.85 -4.40 -0.34
CA LEU A 74 8.07 -3.24 -0.75
C LEU A 74 8.91 -1.95 -0.72
N CYS A 75 9.73 -1.74 0.31
CA CYS A 75 10.70 -0.65 0.36
C CYS A 75 11.64 -0.66 -0.85
N ARG A 76 12.20 -1.83 -1.18
CA ARG A 76 13.10 -2.01 -2.33
C ARG A 76 12.40 -1.72 -3.66
N TRP A 77 11.19 -2.22 -3.83
CA TRP A 77 10.44 -2.09 -5.09
C TRP A 77 9.91 -0.67 -5.32
N LEU A 78 9.54 0.07 -4.27
CA LEU A 78 9.08 1.46 -4.41
C LEU A 78 10.17 2.42 -4.89
N GLY A 79 11.44 2.18 -4.52
CA GLY A 79 12.57 3.04 -4.86
C GLY A 79 12.69 3.38 -6.36
N PRO A 80 12.83 2.39 -7.25
CA PRO A 80 12.91 2.63 -8.69
C PRO A 80 11.71 3.40 -9.25
N PHE A 81 10.48 3.09 -8.79
CA PHE A 81 9.27 3.76 -9.26
C PHE A 81 9.22 5.24 -8.87
N ILE A 82 9.71 5.58 -7.68
CA ILE A 82 9.78 6.97 -7.21
C ILE A 82 10.76 7.78 -8.07
N GLN A 83 11.89 7.17 -8.48
CA GLN A 83 12.93 7.83 -9.27
C GLN A 83 12.59 7.91 -10.77
N GLN A 84 11.66 7.09 -11.25
CA GLN A 84 11.30 7.04 -12.66
C GLN A 84 10.50 8.29 -13.07
N GLU A 85 11.05 9.08 -13.99
CA GLU A 85 10.37 10.22 -14.59
C GLU A 85 9.12 9.77 -15.36
N GLY A 86 8.05 10.58 -15.31
CA GLY A 86 6.78 10.29 -15.98
C GLY A 86 5.98 9.12 -15.38
N PHE A 87 6.53 8.38 -14.43
CA PHE A 87 5.85 7.28 -13.74
C PHE A 87 5.45 7.67 -12.30
N PRO A 88 4.26 7.26 -11.81
CA PRO A 88 3.17 6.62 -12.56
C PRO A 88 2.34 7.59 -13.41
N SER A 89 2.65 8.89 -13.36
CA SER A 89 2.07 9.92 -14.23
C SER A 89 3.02 11.11 -14.35
N PHE A 90 3.00 11.81 -15.48
CA PHE A 90 3.72 13.09 -15.67
C PHE A 90 3.13 14.24 -14.83
N ARG A 91 1.96 14.05 -14.22
CA ARG A 91 1.25 15.08 -13.44
C ARG A 91 1.68 15.16 -11.98
N VAL A 92 2.50 14.20 -11.51
CA VAL A 92 3.00 14.18 -10.13
C VAL A 92 4.48 14.55 -10.07
N THR A 93 4.80 15.44 -9.14
CA THR A 93 6.18 15.86 -8.86
C THR A 93 6.94 14.78 -8.10
N GLN A 94 8.27 14.85 -8.15
CA GLN A 94 9.15 13.95 -7.40
C GLN A 94 8.81 13.92 -5.90
N ARG A 95 8.61 15.09 -5.29
CA ARG A 95 8.22 15.24 -3.87
C ARG A 95 6.89 14.54 -3.55
N GLN A 96 5.91 14.60 -4.46
CA GLN A 96 4.63 13.93 -4.25
C GLN A 96 4.77 12.40 -4.30
N LYS A 97 5.65 11.87 -5.17
CA LYS A 97 5.95 10.43 -5.21
C LYS A 97 6.63 9.95 -3.93
N GLU A 98 7.61 10.72 -3.45
CA GLU A 98 8.33 10.43 -2.21
C GLU A 98 7.40 10.43 -0.99
N GLU A 99 6.54 11.46 -0.90
CA GLU A 99 5.55 11.55 0.17
C GLU A 99 4.54 10.39 0.11
N PHE A 100 4.06 10.04 -1.08
CA PHE A 100 3.16 8.90 -1.27
C PHE A 100 3.79 7.59 -0.80
N ALA A 101 5.03 7.31 -1.21
CA ALA A 101 5.75 6.11 -0.78
C ALA A 101 5.97 6.09 0.74
N ARG A 102 6.34 7.23 1.33
CA ARG A 102 6.51 7.37 2.78
C ARG A 102 5.20 7.07 3.53
N LEU A 103 4.07 7.57 3.04
CA LEU A 103 2.75 7.33 3.63
C LEU A 103 2.32 5.86 3.50
N ILE A 104 2.56 5.22 2.35
CA ILE A 104 2.32 3.78 2.18
C ILE A 104 3.11 2.99 3.21
N LEU A 105 4.42 3.22 3.30
CA LEU A 105 5.32 2.45 4.16
C LEU A 105 5.03 2.65 5.66
N LYS A 106 4.58 3.85 6.04
CA LYS A 106 4.15 4.15 7.42
C LYS A 106 2.91 3.37 7.81
N GLU A 107 1.99 3.12 6.87
CA GLU A 107 0.66 2.61 7.19
C GLU A 107 0.57 1.08 7.12
N ARG A 108 0.71 0.43 8.26
CA ARG A 108 0.75 -1.04 8.40
C ARG A 108 -0.55 -1.64 8.91
N THR A 109 -1.51 -0.87 9.42
CA THR A 109 -2.70 -1.45 10.05
C THR A 109 -3.99 -0.70 9.74
N ASN A 110 -3.93 0.62 9.55
CA ASN A 110 -5.10 1.45 9.29
C ASN A 110 -5.42 1.48 7.78
N LYS A 111 -6.27 0.52 7.38
CA LYS A 111 -6.74 0.37 6.00
C LYS A 111 -7.44 1.62 5.46
N ARG A 112 -8.25 2.29 6.30
CA ARG A 112 -8.97 3.51 5.90
C ARG A 112 -7.98 4.59 5.48
N ARG A 113 -6.92 4.80 6.27
CA ARG A 113 -5.89 5.79 5.97
C ARG A 113 -5.09 5.46 4.71
N LEU A 114 -4.76 4.18 4.49
CA LEU A 114 -4.08 3.78 3.26
C LEU A 114 -4.97 3.96 2.03
N LYS A 115 -6.27 3.66 2.15
CA LYS A 115 -7.26 3.88 1.09
C LYS A 115 -7.37 5.36 0.71
N GLU A 116 -7.45 6.25 1.71
CA GLU A 116 -7.40 7.71 1.51
C GLU A 116 -6.14 8.10 0.75
N THR A 117 -4.97 7.68 1.24
CA THR A 117 -3.66 7.98 0.65
C THR A 117 -3.57 7.55 -0.83
N VAL A 118 -4.03 6.33 -1.14
CA VAL A 118 -4.06 5.79 -2.52
C VAL A 118 -5.03 6.57 -3.40
N THR A 119 -6.20 6.93 -2.87
CA THR A 119 -7.22 7.68 -3.60
C THR A 119 -6.74 9.09 -3.92
N GLU A 120 -6.20 9.80 -2.93
CA GLU A 120 -5.64 11.16 -3.08
C GLU A 120 -4.52 11.19 -4.12
N PHE A 121 -3.59 10.25 -4.05
CA PHE A 121 -2.50 10.17 -5.00
C PHE A 121 -2.98 9.83 -6.41
N SER A 122 -4.01 8.99 -6.55
CA SER A 122 -4.64 8.73 -7.86
C SER A 122 -5.29 9.98 -8.45
N LEU A 123 -5.94 10.81 -7.62
CA LEU A 123 -6.50 12.08 -8.06
C LEU A 123 -5.41 13.04 -8.56
N LEU A 124 -4.26 13.09 -7.89
CA LEU A 124 -3.08 13.84 -8.36
C LEU A 124 -2.61 13.34 -9.73
N CYS A 125 -2.42 12.03 -9.87
CA CYS A 125 -1.97 11.42 -11.13
C CYS A 125 -2.92 11.70 -12.30
N ARG A 126 -4.22 11.85 -12.00
CA ARG A 126 -5.28 12.14 -12.98
C ARG A 126 -5.58 13.63 -13.15
N GLY A 127 -4.96 14.52 -12.39
CA GLY A 127 -5.21 15.97 -12.46
C GLY A 127 -6.60 16.37 -11.96
N LEU A 128 -7.16 15.65 -10.98
CA LEU A 128 -8.53 15.85 -10.48
C LEU A 128 -8.59 16.48 -9.08
N ILE A 129 -7.45 16.85 -8.49
CA ILE A 129 -7.42 17.56 -7.20
C ILE A 129 -8.10 18.92 -7.32
N GLY A 130 -8.95 19.25 -6.34
CA GLY A 130 -9.68 20.53 -6.29
C GLY A 130 -10.96 20.58 -7.13
N THR A 131 -11.38 19.45 -7.71
CA THR A 131 -12.68 19.33 -8.41
C THR A 131 -13.77 18.84 -7.45
N GLU A 132 -15.05 19.08 -7.77
CA GLU A 132 -16.19 18.53 -7.00
C GLU A 132 -16.09 16.99 -6.82
N TYR A 133 -15.45 16.29 -7.75
CA TYR A 133 -15.19 14.85 -7.67
C TYR A 133 -14.16 14.44 -6.60
N ALA A 134 -13.24 15.32 -6.21
CA ALA A 134 -12.35 15.07 -5.08
C ALA A 134 -13.18 15.09 -3.78
N ALA A 135 -14.07 16.07 -3.62
CA ALA A 135 -14.94 16.22 -2.44
C ALA A 135 -15.86 15.01 -2.22
N GLN A 136 -16.46 14.45 -3.29
CA GLN A 136 -17.31 13.25 -3.19
C GLN A 136 -16.53 12.00 -2.74
N SER A 137 -15.26 11.89 -3.14
CA SER A 137 -14.41 10.76 -2.74
C SER A 137 -14.19 10.75 -1.22
N TYR A 138 -14.03 11.92 -0.61
CA TYR A 138 -13.89 12.07 0.83
C TYR A 138 -15.17 11.75 1.61
N GLN A 139 -16.35 12.13 1.09
CA GLN A 139 -17.64 11.80 1.73
C GLN A 139 -17.97 10.30 1.70
N SER A 140 -17.49 9.56 0.70
CA SER A 140 -17.68 8.10 0.65
C SER A 140 -16.76 7.31 1.60
N LEU A 141 -15.81 7.99 2.24
CA LEU A 141 -14.80 7.41 3.13
C LEU A 141 -15.05 7.74 4.62
N SER A 142 -15.96 8.67 4.91
CA SER A 142 -16.43 9.05 6.26
C SER A 142 -17.61 8.21 6.70
#